data_AF-A0A833QSU6-F1
#
_entry.id   AF-A0A833QSU6-F1
#
_cell.length_a   1.000
_cell.length_b   1.000
_cell.length_c   1.000
_cell.angle_alpha   90.00
_cell.angle_beta   90.00
_cell.angle_gamma   90.00
#
_symmetry.space_group_name_H-M   'P 1'
#
loop_
_entity.id
_entity.type
_entity.pdbx_description
1 polymer ?
#
loop_
_entity_poly.entity_id
_entity_poly.type
_entity_poly.pdbx_seq_one_letter_code
_entity_poly.pdbx_strand_id
1 'polypeptide(L)'
;MTNVTRLCETKSIVTVNGQFPGPKLVAREGDQVIVRVVNHVPYNITLHWHGVRQLRSAWADGPAYVTQCPIQKGHTYVYNFTIVGQRGTLWWHAHISWLRSTVYGAIIILPKLGVPYPFAKPYKEVPIIFGEWWKADTEQVISQALQTGGGPNVSDAYTINGLPGPLYNCSAKGVWFMHCHLEVHTSWGLRMAWLVLDGSLPNQKLPPPPSDLPKC
;
A
#
# COMPACT_ATOMS: atom_id res chain seq x y z
N MET A 1 -10.62 -5.54 16.01
CA MET A 1 -9.18 -5.84 16.19
C MET A 1 -8.98 -7.32 15.96
N THR A 2 -7.77 -7.73 15.56
CA THR A 2 -7.47 -9.12 15.18
C THR A 2 -6.16 -9.54 15.81
N ASN A 3 -6.10 -10.75 16.39
CA ASN A 3 -4.86 -11.30 16.92
C ASN A 3 -3.99 -11.79 15.77
N VAL A 4 -2.76 -11.28 15.69
CA VAL A 4 -1.78 -11.65 14.67
C VAL A 4 -0.49 -12.06 15.37
N THR A 5 0.04 -13.21 14.96
CA THR A 5 1.31 -13.75 15.46
C THR A 5 2.41 -13.53 14.45
N ARG A 6 3.50 -12.90 14.86
CA ARG A 6 4.76 -12.74 14.08
C ARG A 6 5.93 -12.75 15.06
N LEU A 7 7.10 -13.22 14.61
CA LEU A 7 8.31 -13.22 15.45
C LEU A 7 8.10 -13.93 16.81
N CYS A 8 7.31 -15.00 16.82
CA CYS A 8 6.91 -15.78 18.00
C CYS A 8 5.98 -15.06 19.00
N GLU A 9 5.54 -13.84 18.70
CA GLU A 9 4.72 -13.03 19.60
C GLU A 9 3.36 -12.74 18.98
N THR A 10 2.31 -12.87 19.80
CA THR A 10 0.92 -12.60 19.40
C THR A 10 0.49 -11.28 19.99
N LYS A 11 0.01 -10.37 19.15
CA LYS A 11 -0.62 -9.13 19.59
C LYS A 11 -1.91 -8.85 18.83
N SER A 12 -2.80 -8.11 19.48
CA SER A 12 -4.02 -7.62 18.85
C SER A 12 -3.70 -6.36 18.05
N ILE A 13 -4.01 -6.34 16.76
CA ILE A 13 -3.79 -5.19 15.87
C ILE A 13 -5.11 -4.66 15.30
N VAL A 14 -5.10 -3.40 14.87
CA VAL A 14 -6.19 -2.82 14.09
C VAL A 14 -6.06 -3.32 12.65
N THR A 15 -7.16 -3.84 12.10
CA THR A 15 -7.25 -4.40 10.75
C THR A 15 -8.53 -3.94 10.09
N VAL A 16 -8.54 -3.88 8.76
CA VAL A 16 -9.79 -3.72 7.99
C VAL A 16 -10.32 -5.11 7.64
N ASN A 17 -11.57 -5.38 8.02
CA ASN A 17 -12.27 -6.65 7.75
C ASN A 17 -11.50 -7.90 8.19
N GLY A 18 -10.75 -7.81 9.30
CA GLY A 18 -9.94 -8.92 9.82
C GLY A 18 -8.67 -9.25 9.02
N GLN A 19 -8.31 -8.46 8.00
CA GLN A 19 -7.19 -8.75 7.11
C GLN A 19 -5.97 -7.85 7.41
N PHE A 20 -4.78 -8.45 7.31
CA PHE A 20 -3.50 -7.76 7.40
C PHE A 20 -2.48 -8.38 6.40
N PRO A 21 -2.00 -7.62 5.39
CA PRO A 21 -2.50 -6.31 4.96
C PRO A 21 -4.00 -6.32 4.67
N GLY A 22 -4.63 -5.14 4.68
CA GLY A 22 -6.05 -4.99 4.39
C GLY A 22 -6.42 -5.36 2.94
N PRO A 23 -7.73 -5.46 2.66
CA PRO A 23 -8.21 -5.85 1.33
C PRO A 23 -7.77 -4.85 0.26
N LYS A 24 -7.46 -5.36 -0.93
CA LYS A 24 -7.22 -4.50 -2.10
C LYS A 24 -8.53 -3.85 -2.56
N LEU A 25 -8.47 -2.56 -2.88
CA LEU A 25 -9.53 -1.86 -3.60
C LEU A 25 -9.25 -1.99 -5.10
N VAL A 26 -10.22 -2.44 -5.88
CA VAL A 26 -10.09 -2.54 -7.34
C VAL A 26 -11.17 -1.67 -7.97
N ALA A 27 -10.76 -0.76 -8.85
CA ALA A 27 -11.63 0.13 -9.60
C ALA A 27 -11.07 0.33 -11.03
N ARG A 28 -11.85 0.91 -11.92
CA ARG A 28 -11.39 1.40 -13.23
C ARG A 28 -11.24 2.91 -13.21
N GLU A 29 -10.44 3.43 -14.12
CA GLU A 29 -10.41 4.84 -14.42
C GLU A 29 -11.83 5.35 -14.78
N GLY A 30 -12.28 6.41 -14.10
CA GLY A 30 -13.61 6.99 -14.25
C GLY A 30 -14.66 6.45 -13.26
N ASP A 31 -14.37 5.38 -12.52
CA ASP A 31 -15.32 4.83 -11.55
C ASP A 31 -15.56 5.79 -10.38
N GLN A 32 -16.82 5.82 -9.91
CA GLN A 32 -17.16 6.37 -8.61
C GLN A 32 -16.91 5.31 -7.54
N VAL A 33 -16.02 5.62 -6.60
CA VAL A 33 -15.65 4.74 -5.51
C VAL A 33 -16.35 5.20 -4.25
N ILE A 34 -17.14 4.30 -3.64
CA ILE A 34 -17.86 4.54 -2.39
C ILE A 34 -17.36 3.54 -1.35
N VAL A 35 -16.68 4.03 -0.31
CA VAL A 35 -16.19 3.21 0.81
C VAL A 35 -16.84 3.66 2.10
N ARG A 36 -17.69 2.79 2.66
CA ARG A 36 -18.27 2.96 4.00
C ARG A 36 -17.32 2.41 5.04
N VAL A 37 -16.80 3.27 5.90
CA VAL A 37 -15.92 2.91 7.01
C VAL A 37 -16.73 2.97 8.30
N VAL A 38 -16.85 1.83 8.97
CA VAL A 38 -17.49 1.71 10.29
C VAL A 38 -16.39 1.46 11.31
N ASN A 39 -16.22 2.37 12.28
CA ASN A 39 -15.17 2.23 13.26
C ASN A 39 -15.61 1.36 14.45
N HIS A 40 -15.15 0.11 14.49
CA HIS A 40 -15.38 -0.81 15.60
C HIS A 40 -14.22 -0.88 16.61
N VAL A 41 -13.16 -0.09 16.44
CA VAL A 41 -11.98 -0.11 17.32
C VAL A 41 -12.03 1.00 18.36
N PRO A 42 -11.30 0.87 19.49
CA PRO A 42 -11.31 1.90 20.54
C PRO A 42 -10.63 3.21 20.15
N TYR A 43 -9.85 3.19 19.07
CA TYR A 43 -9.10 4.35 18.58
C TYR A 43 -9.93 5.19 17.61
N ASN A 44 -9.67 6.49 17.60
CA ASN A 44 -10.09 7.37 16.52
C ASN A 44 -9.39 6.96 15.22
N ILE A 45 -10.11 6.94 14.10
CA ILE A 45 -9.55 6.51 12.81
C ILE A 45 -9.95 7.43 11.67
N THR A 46 -9.04 7.63 10.73
CA THR A 46 -9.34 8.13 9.39
C THR A 46 -8.60 7.27 8.37
N LEU A 47 -9.13 7.16 7.15
CA LEU A 47 -8.45 6.49 6.04
C LEU A 47 -8.15 7.51 4.94
N HIS A 48 -7.01 7.36 4.30
CA HIS A 48 -6.57 8.16 3.15
C HIS A 48 -6.30 7.28 1.93
N TRP A 49 -6.61 7.82 0.76
CA TRP A 49 -6.51 7.17 -0.53
C TRP A 49 -5.25 7.68 -1.24
N HIS A 50 -4.10 7.20 -0.81
CA HIS A 50 -2.80 7.76 -1.18
C HIS A 50 -2.59 7.82 -2.69
N GLY A 51 -2.36 9.03 -3.18
CA GLY A 51 -2.14 9.33 -4.59
C GLY A 51 -3.43 9.55 -5.40
N VAL A 52 -4.63 9.28 -4.87
CA VAL A 52 -5.88 9.67 -5.53
C VAL A 52 -5.96 11.20 -5.50
N ARG A 53 -6.22 11.83 -6.66
CA ARG A 53 -6.15 13.29 -6.80
C ARG A 53 -7.19 14.08 -6.00
N GLN A 54 -8.29 13.43 -5.60
CA GLN A 54 -9.40 14.05 -4.87
C GLN A 54 -9.91 15.36 -5.50
N LEU A 55 -10.03 15.40 -6.83
CA LEU A 55 -10.48 16.60 -7.53
C LEU A 55 -11.90 16.97 -7.10
N ARG A 56 -12.01 18.11 -6.40
CA ARG A 56 -13.28 18.61 -5.81
C ARG A 56 -13.92 17.63 -4.82
N SER A 57 -13.15 16.75 -4.20
CA SER A 57 -13.61 15.78 -3.21
C SER A 57 -12.70 15.73 -1.98
N ALA A 58 -12.10 16.87 -1.60
CA ALA A 58 -11.13 16.97 -0.50
C ALA A 58 -11.68 16.46 0.84
N TRP A 59 -12.99 16.55 1.09
CA TRP A 59 -13.62 15.97 2.29
C TRP A 59 -13.45 14.44 2.39
N ALA A 60 -13.28 13.76 1.25
CA ALA A 60 -13.01 12.33 1.19
C ALA A 60 -11.50 12.00 1.18
N ASP A 61 -10.61 12.98 1.38
CA ASP A 61 -9.17 12.74 1.30
C ASP A 61 -8.63 11.92 2.48
N GLY A 62 -9.03 12.23 3.73
CA GLY A 62 -8.69 11.41 4.89
C GLY A 62 -7.78 11.98 5.97
N PRO A 63 -6.81 12.89 5.70
CA PRO A 63 -5.88 13.34 6.73
C PRO A 63 -6.59 13.98 7.93
N ALA A 64 -6.43 13.35 9.10
CA ALA A 64 -7.07 13.79 10.33
C ALA A 64 -6.65 15.22 10.69
N TYR A 65 -7.63 16.04 11.08
CA TYR A 65 -7.48 17.45 11.44
C TYR A 65 -7.03 18.39 10.30
N VAL A 66 -6.96 17.88 9.07
CA VAL A 66 -6.73 18.71 7.87
C VAL A 66 -8.01 18.75 7.04
N THR A 67 -8.50 17.59 6.58
CA THR A 67 -9.69 17.52 5.72
C THR A 67 -10.91 16.97 6.44
N GLN A 68 -10.74 16.33 7.60
CA GLN A 68 -11.82 15.81 8.42
C GLN A 68 -11.42 15.65 9.89
N CYS A 69 -12.42 15.67 10.78
CA CYS A 69 -12.26 15.12 12.12
C CYS A 69 -12.21 13.57 12.07
N PRO A 70 -11.58 12.91 13.05
CA PRO A 70 -11.51 11.46 13.09
C PRO A 70 -12.88 10.78 13.28
N ILE A 71 -13.04 9.61 12.67
CA ILE A 71 -14.20 8.75 12.89
C ILE A 71 -14.04 8.11 14.27
N GLN A 72 -14.92 8.48 15.19
CA GLN A 72 -14.92 7.94 16.55
C GLN A 72 -15.46 6.50 16.59
N LYS A 73 -15.17 5.78 17.67
CA LYS A 73 -15.71 4.44 17.92
C LYS A 73 -17.24 4.43 17.77
N GLY A 74 -17.76 3.41 17.09
CA GLY A 74 -19.19 3.22 16.83
C GLY A 74 -19.74 4.09 15.70
N HIS A 75 -18.98 5.06 15.19
CA HIS A 75 -19.43 5.95 14.13
C HIS A 75 -19.05 5.42 12.74
N THR A 76 -19.73 5.96 11.73
CA THR A 76 -19.55 5.59 10.33
C THR A 76 -19.28 6.84 9.50
N TYR A 77 -18.39 6.71 8.52
CA TYR A 77 -18.17 7.73 7.50
C TYR A 77 -18.13 7.08 6.12
N VAL A 78 -18.64 7.79 5.11
CA VAL A 78 -18.67 7.30 3.73
C VAL A 78 -17.75 8.18 2.88
N TYR A 79 -16.63 7.61 2.45
CA TYR A 79 -15.76 8.20 1.45
C TYR A 79 -16.39 8.00 0.08
N ASN A 80 -16.63 9.09 -0.64
CA ASN A 80 -17.22 9.07 -1.98
C ASN A 80 -16.43 10.01 -2.88
N PHE A 81 -15.76 9.45 -3.88
CA PHE A 81 -14.94 10.19 -4.84
C PHE A 81 -14.89 9.47 -6.18
N THR A 82 -14.47 10.19 -7.22
CA THR A 82 -14.31 9.64 -8.58
C THR A 82 -12.84 9.58 -8.95
N ILE A 83 -12.42 8.49 -9.58
CA ILE A 83 -11.05 8.36 -10.08
C ILE A 83 -10.94 9.06 -11.44
N VAL A 84 -10.18 10.16 -11.51
CA VAL A 84 -10.09 11.00 -12.72
C VAL A 84 -8.67 11.00 -13.29
N GLY A 85 -8.51 10.41 -14.47
CA GLY A 85 -7.25 10.45 -15.23
C GLY A 85 -6.10 9.74 -14.54
N GLN A 86 -6.38 8.64 -13.82
CA GLN A 86 -5.41 7.82 -13.11
C GLN A 86 -5.61 6.35 -13.46
N ARG A 87 -4.51 5.62 -13.57
CA ARG A 87 -4.45 4.17 -13.82
C ARG A 87 -3.15 3.62 -13.23
N GLY A 88 -3.14 2.36 -12.82
CA GLY A 88 -1.99 1.71 -12.20
C GLY A 88 -2.24 1.33 -10.74
N THR A 89 -1.16 1.29 -9.94
CA THR A 89 -1.21 0.87 -8.53
C THR A 89 -1.01 2.07 -7.63
N LEU A 90 -1.94 2.25 -6.70
CA LEU A 90 -1.88 3.17 -5.57
C LEU A 90 -2.08 2.35 -4.28
N TRP A 91 -2.34 3.01 -3.15
CA TRP A 91 -2.62 2.34 -1.89
C TRP A 91 -3.49 3.21 -1.00
N TRP A 92 -4.16 2.59 -0.03
CA TRP A 92 -4.89 3.28 1.02
C TRP A 92 -4.26 2.94 2.37
N HIS A 93 -4.36 3.87 3.33
CA HIS A 93 -3.85 3.64 4.68
C HIS A 93 -4.58 4.49 5.70
N ALA A 94 -4.50 4.13 6.99
CA ALA A 94 -4.95 5.02 8.05
C ALA A 94 -4.15 6.32 8.04
N HIS A 95 -4.81 7.47 8.27
CA HIS A 95 -4.15 8.78 8.24
C HIS A 95 -4.31 9.53 9.57
N ILE A 96 -4.11 8.79 10.65
CA ILE A 96 -4.03 9.29 12.02
C ILE A 96 -3.06 8.42 12.83
N SER A 97 -2.23 9.06 13.64
CA SER A 97 -1.23 8.41 14.47
C SER A 97 -0.34 7.41 13.67
N TRP A 98 0.03 6.28 14.27
CA TRP A 98 0.85 5.23 13.64
C TRP A 98 0.03 4.01 13.21
N LEU A 99 -1.30 4.13 13.16
CA LEU A 99 -2.21 3.05 12.76
C LEU A 99 -1.96 2.55 11.32
N ARG A 100 -1.33 3.35 10.45
CA ARG A 100 -0.92 2.91 9.11
C ARG A 100 0.10 1.76 9.12
N SER A 101 0.70 1.45 10.26
CA SER A 101 1.58 0.28 10.43
C SER A 101 0.84 -1.05 10.25
N THR A 102 -0.48 -1.09 10.45
CA THR A 102 -1.30 -2.29 10.27
C THR A 102 -2.57 -2.05 9.45
N VAL A 103 -3.00 -0.79 9.30
CA VAL A 103 -4.18 -0.39 8.55
C VAL A 103 -3.76 0.21 7.20
N TYR A 104 -3.57 -0.67 6.22
CA TYR A 104 -3.25 -0.29 4.85
C TYR A 104 -3.63 -1.40 3.87
N GLY A 105 -3.73 -1.06 2.59
CA GLY A 105 -3.96 -2.02 1.51
C GLY A 105 -3.73 -1.40 0.13
N ALA A 106 -3.65 -2.23 -0.91
CA ALA A 106 -3.43 -1.75 -2.27
C ALA A 106 -4.69 -1.14 -2.89
N ILE A 107 -4.52 -0.20 -3.80
CA ILE A 107 -5.55 0.28 -4.73
C ILE A 107 -5.08 -0.07 -6.14
N ILE A 108 -5.87 -0.85 -6.89
CA ILE A 108 -5.60 -1.19 -8.28
C ILE A 108 -6.60 -0.46 -9.17
N ILE A 109 -6.09 0.44 -10.00
CA ILE A 109 -6.88 1.23 -10.95
C ILE A 109 -6.63 0.67 -12.34
N LEU A 110 -7.57 -0.15 -12.80
CA LEU A 110 -7.55 -0.73 -14.12
C LEU A 110 -7.84 0.34 -15.19
N PRO A 111 -7.47 0.10 -16.46
CA PRO A 111 -7.89 0.94 -17.56
C PRO A 111 -9.41 1.12 -17.61
N LYS A 112 -9.85 2.25 -18.15
CA LYS A 112 -11.27 2.48 -18.46
C LYS A 112 -11.84 1.33 -19.29
N LEU A 113 -13.12 1.03 -19.11
CA LEU A 113 -13.79 -0.02 -19.88
C LEU A 113 -13.62 0.22 -21.40
N GLY A 114 -13.23 -0.82 -22.12
CA GLY A 114 -12.95 -0.76 -23.57
C GLY A 114 -11.56 -0.22 -23.93
N VAL A 115 -10.78 0.29 -22.98
CA VAL A 115 -9.40 0.74 -23.20
C VAL A 115 -8.43 -0.35 -22.74
N PRO A 116 -7.54 -0.87 -23.62
CA PRO A 116 -6.55 -1.86 -23.21
C PRO A 116 -5.42 -1.22 -22.40
N TYR A 117 -4.59 -2.07 -21.78
CA TYR A 117 -3.28 -1.64 -21.31
C TYR A 117 -2.41 -1.17 -22.50
N PRO A 118 -1.45 -0.27 -22.28
CA PRO A 118 -0.46 0.10 -23.32
C PRO A 118 0.56 -1.02 -23.59
N PHE A 119 0.35 -2.21 -23.02
CA PHE A 119 1.18 -3.40 -23.14
C PHE A 119 0.29 -4.66 -23.17
N ALA A 120 0.87 -5.81 -23.53
CA ALA A 120 0.15 -7.08 -23.55
C ALA A 120 -0.45 -7.38 -22.16
N LYS A 121 -1.74 -7.71 -22.12
CA LYS A 121 -2.46 -7.98 -20.88
C LYS A 121 -1.72 -9.08 -20.08
N PRO A 122 -1.31 -8.81 -18.82
CA PRO A 122 -0.67 -9.82 -18.00
C PRO A 122 -1.59 -11.01 -17.75
N TYR A 123 -1.01 -12.20 -17.65
CA TYR A 123 -1.75 -13.40 -17.24
C TYR A 123 -2.33 -13.24 -15.83
N LYS A 124 -1.54 -12.65 -14.91
CA LYS A 124 -1.93 -12.40 -13.52
C LYS A 124 -1.23 -11.15 -12.98
N GLU A 125 -1.91 -10.45 -12.09
CA GLU A 125 -1.38 -9.29 -11.37
C GLU A 125 -1.47 -9.57 -9.86
N VAL A 126 -0.36 -9.35 -9.15
CA VAL A 126 -0.26 -9.63 -7.70
C VAL A 126 0.39 -8.43 -7.01
N PRO A 127 -0.28 -7.79 -6.02
CA PRO A 127 0.33 -6.75 -5.22
C PRO A 127 1.45 -7.31 -4.34
N ILE A 128 2.59 -6.62 -4.31
CA ILE A 128 3.70 -6.86 -3.39
C ILE A 128 3.83 -5.61 -2.53
N ILE A 129 3.45 -5.74 -1.26
CA ILE A 129 3.44 -4.63 -0.30
C ILE A 129 4.59 -4.81 0.67
N PHE A 130 5.53 -3.87 0.66
CA PHE A 130 6.57 -3.79 1.67
C PHE A 130 6.04 -3.06 2.91
N GLY A 131 6.39 -3.56 4.07
CA GLY A 131 5.98 -2.95 5.34
C GLY A 131 6.93 -3.29 6.47
N GLU A 132 6.56 -2.87 7.66
CA GLU A 132 7.33 -3.06 8.88
C GLU A 132 6.46 -3.72 9.96
N TRP A 133 7.10 -4.41 10.90
CA TRP A 133 6.46 -5.05 12.03
C TRP A 133 7.21 -4.70 13.31
N TRP A 134 6.47 -4.21 14.30
CA TRP A 134 6.92 -4.08 15.69
C TRP A 134 6.27 -5.18 16.52
N LYS A 135 6.98 -5.70 17.50
CA LYS A 135 6.40 -6.54 18.55
C LYS A 135 5.63 -5.69 19.56
N ALA A 136 6.16 -4.51 19.89
CA ALA A 136 5.46 -3.52 20.70
C ALA A 136 4.18 -2.99 20.00
N ASP A 137 3.25 -2.46 20.79
CA ASP A 137 2.13 -1.67 20.26
C ASP A 137 2.66 -0.37 19.65
N THR A 138 2.38 -0.14 18.37
CA THR A 138 2.88 1.03 17.64
C THR A 138 2.33 2.34 18.19
N GLU A 139 1.13 2.32 18.80
CA GLU A 139 0.61 3.51 19.48
C GLU A 139 1.39 3.83 20.76
N GLN A 140 1.96 2.83 21.43
CA GLN A 140 2.87 3.05 22.56
C GLN A 140 4.22 3.57 22.09
N VAL A 141 4.75 3.03 20.98
CA VAL A 141 6.01 3.50 20.38
C VAL A 141 5.96 4.98 20.04
N ILE A 142 4.89 5.43 19.34
CA ILE A 142 4.73 6.85 19.02
C ILE A 142 4.43 7.69 20.26
N SER A 143 3.64 7.20 21.21
CA SER A 143 3.37 7.93 22.46
C SER A 143 4.64 8.19 23.25
N GLN A 144 5.52 7.20 23.38
CA GLN A 144 6.82 7.36 24.05
C GLN A 144 7.72 8.37 23.31
N ALA A 145 7.79 8.28 21.99
CA ALA A 145 8.59 9.21 21.18
C ALA A 145 8.10 10.67 21.37
N LEU A 146 6.78 10.89 21.35
CA LEU A 146 6.19 12.21 21.59
C LEU A 146 6.43 12.73 23.01
N GLN A 147 6.37 11.86 24.02
CA GLN A 147 6.61 12.25 25.42
C GLN A 147 8.08 12.61 25.68
N THR A 148 9.00 11.89 25.07
CA THR A 148 10.45 12.08 25.29
C THR A 148 11.09 13.10 24.35
N GLY A 149 10.46 13.38 23.21
CA GLY A 149 11.05 14.17 22.12
C GLY A 149 12.14 13.44 21.33
N GLY A 150 12.42 12.17 21.66
CA GLY A 150 13.39 11.33 20.96
C GLY A 150 12.81 10.65 19.70
N GLY A 151 13.68 9.98 18.95
CA GLY A 151 13.24 9.14 17.82
C GLY A 151 12.45 7.92 18.29
N PRO A 152 11.47 7.43 17.51
CA PRO A 152 10.75 6.20 17.83
C PRO A 152 11.65 4.98 17.68
N ASN A 153 11.36 3.91 18.44
CA ASN A 153 12.07 2.64 18.30
C ASN A 153 11.91 2.08 16.87
N VAL A 154 13.00 1.54 16.32
CA VAL A 154 13.00 0.87 15.02
C VAL A 154 12.13 -0.40 15.02
N SER A 155 11.68 -0.82 13.84
CA SER A 155 10.90 -2.04 13.67
C SER A 155 11.72 -3.30 13.97
N ASP A 156 11.04 -4.34 14.44
CA ASP A 156 11.66 -5.66 14.71
C ASP A 156 11.85 -6.47 13.43
N ALA A 157 11.03 -6.21 12.40
CA ALA A 157 11.18 -6.86 11.10
C ALA A 157 10.62 -6.02 9.94
N TYR A 158 11.23 -6.16 8.78
CA TYR A 158 10.62 -5.81 7.51
C TYR A 158 9.72 -6.95 7.02
N THR A 159 8.70 -6.62 6.25
CA THR A 159 7.71 -7.60 5.78
C THR A 159 7.41 -7.44 4.30
N ILE A 160 7.10 -8.56 3.65
CA ILE A 160 6.50 -8.61 2.32
C ILE A 160 5.09 -9.19 2.49
N ASN A 161 4.07 -8.43 2.09
CA ASN A 161 2.67 -8.78 2.28
C ASN A 161 2.36 -9.17 3.73
N GLY A 162 2.94 -8.45 4.70
CA GLY A 162 2.75 -8.67 6.14
C GLY A 162 3.45 -9.91 6.71
N LEU A 163 4.36 -10.55 5.96
CA LEU A 163 5.16 -11.69 6.41
C LEU A 163 6.66 -11.31 6.48
N PRO A 164 7.34 -11.53 7.63
CA PRO A 164 8.76 -11.18 7.79
C PRO A 164 9.73 -11.94 6.88
N GLY A 165 9.37 -13.15 6.46
CA GLY A 165 10.27 -14.02 5.70
C GLY A 165 11.08 -14.98 6.58
N PRO A 166 11.94 -15.81 5.96
CA PRO A 166 12.47 -17.02 6.61
C PRO A 166 13.68 -16.73 7.51
N LEU A 167 14.30 -15.56 7.38
CA LEU A 167 15.47 -15.15 8.16
C LEU A 167 15.10 -14.64 9.57
N TYR A 168 13.80 -14.49 9.85
CA TYR A 168 13.31 -14.10 11.17
C TYR A 168 12.80 -15.31 11.95
N ASN A 169 12.96 -15.28 13.27
CA ASN A 169 12.48 -16.34 14.14
C ASN A 169 10.95 -16.54 14.00
N CYS A 170 10.49 -17.80 14.11
CA CYS A 170 9.09 -18.21 13.94
C CYS A 170 8.39 -17.71 12.67
N SER A 171 9.14 -17.40 11.60
CA SER A 171 8.59 -16.76 10.40
C SER A 171 8.81 -17.56 9.11
N ALA A 172 9.34 -18.78 9.21
CA ALA A 172 9.61 -19.66 8.06
C ALA A 172 8.35 -20.26 7.39
N LYS A 173 7.20 -20.28 8.07
CA LYS A 173 5.95 -20.85 7.54
C LYS A 173 5.19 -19.83 6.69
N GLY A 174 4.77 -20.22 5.48
CA GLY A 174 3.95 -19.39 4.59
C GLY A 174 4.73 -18.37 3.74
N VAL A 175 6.05 -18.52 3.67
CA VAL A 175 6.95 -17.62 2.93
C VAL A 175 7.10 -18.06 1.48
N TRP A 176 7.02 -17.08 0.57
CA TRP A 176 7.40 -17.25 -0.83
C TRP A 176 8.80 -16.67 -1.02
N PHE A 177 9.72 -17.48 -1.54
CA PHE A 177 11.03 -16.99 -1.94
C PHE A 177 10.85 -16.19 -3.23
N MET A 178 10.85 -14.86 -3.14
CA MET A 178 10.93 -14.01 -4.32
C MET A 178 12.38 -14.04 -4.83
N HIS A 179 12.78 -15.14 -5.48
CA HIS A 179 14.02 -15.13 -6.25
C HIS A 179 13.70 -14.61 -7.66
N CYS A 180 14.43 -13.60 -8.11
CA CYS A 180 14.46 -13.28 -9.52
C CYS A 180 15.51 -14.19 -10.17
N HIS A 181 15.10 -15.26 -10.88
CA HIS A 181 15.98 -15.88 -11.87
C HIS A 181 15.77 -15.12 -13.18
N LEU A 182 16.68 -14.17 -13.46
CA LEU A 182 16.62 -13.30 -14.63
C LEU A 182 16.50 -14.11 -15.95
N GLU A 183 17.13 -15.29 -16.03
CA GLU A 183 17.14 -16.14 -17.24
C GLU A 183 15.97 -17.12 -17.35
N VAL A 184 15.50 -17.72 -16.25
CA VAL A 184 14.37 -18.68 -16.33
C VAL A 184 13.04 -17.94 -16.50
N HIS A 185 12.86 -16.77 -15.87
CA HIS A 185 11.64 -15.99 -16.04
C HIS A 185 11.51 -15.25 -17.37
N THR A 186 12.62 -14.99 -18.08
CA THR A 186 12.56 -14.50 -19.46
C THR A 186 11.94 -15.53 -20.41
N SER A 187 12.14 -16.83 -20.15
CA SER A 187 11.48 -17.91 -20.89
C SER A 187 10.01 -18.14 -20.52
N TRP A 188 9.60 -17.87 -19.26
CA TRP A 188 8.24 -18.16 -18.74
C TRP A 188 7.34 -16.91 -18.51
N GLY A 189 7.82 -15.71 -18.83
CA GLY A 189 7.00 -14.50 -18.88
C GLY A 189 6.84 -13.71 -17.58
N LEU A 190 7.75 -13.85 -16.62
CA LEU A 190 7.80 -12.97 -15.44
C LEU A 190 8.78 -11.82 -15.70
N ARG A 191 8.25 -10.66 -16.08
CA ARG A 191 9.02 -9.42 -16.25
C ARG A 191 8.51 -8.39 -15.24
N MET A 192 9.34 -8.05 -14.25
CA MET A 192 9.16 -6.83 -13.49
C MET A 192 9.89 -5.73 -14.26
N ALA A 193 9.14 -4.79 -14.84
CA ALA A 193 9.70 -3.64 -15.52
C ALA A 193 9.17 -2.37 -14.85
N TRP A 194 10.08 -1.51 -14.41
CA TRP A 194 9.77 -0.12 -14.13
C TRP A 194 9.71 0.60 -15.47
N LEU A 195 8.51 0.83 -15.99
CA LEU A 195 8.32 1.65 -17.18
C LEU A 195 8.44 3.12 -16.77
N VAL A 196 9.66 3.64 -16.81
CA VAL A 196 9.91 5.09 -16.68
C VAL A 196 9.70 5.67 -18.07
N LEU A 197 8.58 6.37 -18.25
CA LEU A 197 8.30 7.08 -19.50
C LEU A 197 9.10 8.39 -19.53
N ASP A 198 9.64 8.70 -20.69
CA ASP A 198 10.24 10.01 -20.98
C ASP A 198 9.26 11.14 -20.65
N GLY A 199 9.74 12.15 -19.93
CA GLY A 199 8.99 13.38 -19.71
C GLY A 199 9.00 14.30 -20.94
N SER A 200 8.28 15.43 -20.83
CA SER A 200 8.14 16.38 -21.93
C SER A 200 9.41 17.20 -22.18
N LEU A 201 10.28 17.34 -21.19
CA LEU A 201 11.51 18.11 -21.28
C LEU A 201 12.72 17.23 -21.68
N PRO A 202 13.73 17.77 -22.39
CA PRO A 202 14.92 17.02 -22.79
C PRO A 202 15.69 16.39 -21.62
N ASN A 203 15.67 17.00 -20.44
CA ASN A 203 16.30 16.47 -19.22
C ASN A 203 15.47 15.40 -18.50
N GLN A 204 14.28 15.09 -19.01
CA GLN A 204 13.39 14.03 -18.51
C GLN A 204 13.38 12.82 -19.44
N LYS A 205 14.28 12.77 -20.43
CA LYS A 205 14.43 11.68 -21.39
C LYS A 205 15.74 10.95 -21.20
N LEU A 206 15.75 9.64 -21.41
CA LEU A 206 17.01 8.91 -21.47
C LEU A 206 17.76 9.27 -22.78
N PRO A 207 19.08 9.51 -22.72
CA PRO A 207 19.88 9.68 -23.92
C PRO A 207 19.85 8.39 -24.77
N PRO A 208 19.87 8.51 -26.11
CA PRO A 208 19.89 7.34 -26.97
C PRO A 208 21.17 6.53 -26.78
N PRO A 209 21.15 5.21 -27.10
CA PRO A 209 22.36 4.40 -27.09
C PRO A 209 23.45 4.98 -28.01
N PRO A 210 24.74 4.83 -27.67
CA PRO A 210 25.84 5.20 -28.56
C PRO A 210 25.72 4.52 -29.92
N SER A 211 26.14 5.22 -30.99
CA SER A 211 26.07 4.73 -32.37
C SER A 211 26.90 3.47 -32.63
N ASP A 212 27.87 3.20 -31.76
CA ASP A 212 28.79 2.07 -31.78
C ASP A 212 28.39 0.93 -30.83
N LEU A 213 27.19 0.99 -30.21
CA LEU A 213 26.71 -0.08 -29.35
C LEU A 213 26.58 -1.41 -30.16
N PRO A 214 27.29 -2.48 -29.76
CA PRO A 214 27.19 -3.77 -30.44
C PRO A 214 25.77 -4.33 -30.35
N LYS A 215 25.23 -4.79 -31.49
CA LYS A 215 23.91 -5.42 -31.56
C LYS A 215 24.07 -6.92 -31.36
N CYS A 216 23.26 -7.51 -30.48
CA CYS A 216 23.13 -8.95 -30.33
C CYS A 216 22.16 -9.51 -31.36
#